data_AF-A0A6D2K617-F1
#
_entry.id   AF-A0A6D2K617-F1
#
_cell.length_a   1.000
_cell.length_b   1.000
_cell.length_c   1.000
_cell.angle_alpha   90.00
_cell.angle_beta   90.00
_cell.angle_gamma   90.00
#
_symmetry.space_group_name_H-M   'P 1'
#
loop_
_entity.id
_entity.type
_entity.pdbx_description
1 polymer ?
#
loop_
_entity_poly.entity_id
_entity_poly.type
_entity_poly.pdbx_seq_one_letter_code
_entity_poly.pdbx_strand_id
1 'polypeptide(L)' 'MGTKNPERRPLASIIAMLAKQCVDNDPILRPNMTQVVISLSQILLSSIEWEATLAGNSQVFSGLVQGR' A
#
# COMPACT_ATOMS: atom_id res chain seq x y z
N MET A 1 12.95 0.65 -19.29
CA MET A 1 13.92 0.40 -18.20
C MET A 1 13.25 0.82 -16.90
N GLY A 2 12.54 -0.10 -16.22
CA GLY A 2 11.72 0.23 -15.04
C GLY A 2 12.60 0.51 -13.83
N THR A 3 12.52 1.72 -13.28
CA THR A 3 13.19 2.06 -12.02
C THR A 3 12.55 1.25 -10.89
N LYS A 4 13.24 0.16 -10.51
CA LYS A 4 12.94 -0.61 -9.29
C LYS A 4 13.31 0.27 -8.09
N ASN A 5 12.44 1.23 -7.76
CA ASN A 5 12.55 2.00 -6.53
C ASN A 5 12.57 1.00 -5.36
N PRO A 6 13.65 0.90 -4.56
CA PRO A 6 13.75 -0.06 -3.45
C PRO A 6 12.61 0.10 -2.44
N GLU A 7 12.05 1.31 -2.32
CA GLU A 7 10.88 1.66 -1.50
C GLU A 7 9.52 1.21 -2.07
N ARG A 8 9.45 0.66 -3.30
CA ARG A 8 8.22 0.05 -3.85
C ARG A 8 7.98 -1.38 -3.38
N ARG A 9 9.02 -2.04 -2.86
CA ARG A 9 8.98 -3.43 -2.40
C ARG A 9 8.24 -3.66 -1.06
N PRO A 10 8.17 -2.71 -0.08
CA PRO A 10 7.53 -2.94 1.21
C PRO A 10 5.99 -2.81 1.18
N LEU A 11 5.40 -1.85 0.48
CA LEU A 11 3.94 -1.67 0.52
C LEU A 11 3.17 -2.86 -0.07
N ALA A 12 3.62 -3.37 -1.22
CA ALA A 12 3.00 -4.51 -1.87
C ALA A 12 3.09 -5.79 -1.00
N SER A 13 4.19 -5.99 -0.29
CA SER A 13 4.33 -7.16 0.59
C SER A 13 3.48 -7.05 1.85
N ILE A 14 3.38 -5.86 2.45
CA ILE A 14 2.54 -5.62 3.64
C ILE A 14 1.06 -5.81 3.27
N ILE A 15 0.61 -5.24 2.15
CA ILE A 15 -0.76 -5.42 1.64
C ILE A 15 -1.05 -6.90 1.39
N ALA A 16 -0.14 -7.61 0.71
CA ALA A 16 -0.32 -9.04 0.43
C ALA A 16 -0.36 -9.89 1.70
N MET A 17 0.45 -9.56 2.71
CA MET A 17 0.48 -10.26 3.99
C MET A 17 -0.82 -10.05 4.77
N LEU A 18 -1.31 -8.81 4.85
CA LEU A 18 -2.61 -8.52 5.48
C LEU A 18 -3.75 -9.25 4.75
N ALA A 19 -3.77 -9.21 3.42
CA ALA A 19 -4.78 -9.91 2.63
C ALA A 19 -4.77 -11.42 2.87
N LYS A 20 -3.58 -12.04 2.93
CA LYS A 20 -3.43 -13.47 3.24
C LYS A 20 -4.01 -13.81 4.62
N GLN A 21 -3.74 -12.99 5.64
CA GLN A 21 -4.26 -13.21 6.99
C GLN A 21 -5.78 -13.08 7.05
N CYS A 22 -6.37 -12.12 6.32
CA CYS A 22 -7.82 -11.93 6.28
C CYS A 22 -8.59 -13.13 5.69
N VAL A 23 -7.94 -13.91 4.82
CA VAL A 23 -8.55 -15.08 4.14
C VAL A 23 -7.99 -16.41 4.64
N ASP A 24 -7.36 -16.44 5.81
CA ASP A 24 -6.80 -17.67 6.36
C ASP A 24 -7.89 -18.76 6.47
N ASN A 25 -7.52 -20.01 6.20
CA ASN A 25 -8.45 -21.13 6.28
C ASN A 25 -8.88 -21.40 7.72
N ASP A 26 -8.00 -21.13 8.68
CA ASP A 26 -8.32 -21.18 10.09
C ASP A 26 -8.94 -19.84 10.54
N PRO A 27 -10.23 -19.82 10.94
CA PRO A 27 -10.89 -18.59 11.39
C PRO A 27 -10.23 -17.96 12.62
N ILE A 28 -9.51 -18.73 13.44
CA ILE A 28 -8.82 -18.24 14.64
C ILE A 28 -7.61 -17.37 14.27
N LEU A 29 -7.01 -17.65 13.10
CA LEU A 29 -5.85 -16.91 12.60
C LEU A 29 -6.23 -15.61 11.87
N ARG A 30 -7.52 -15.44 11.53
CA ARG A 30 -7.99 -14.21 10.89
C ARG A 30 -7.96 -13.04 11.89
N PRO A 31 -7.47 -11.88 11.46
CA PRO A 31 -7.46 -10.70 12.32
C PRO A 31 -8.89 -10.23 12.59
N ASN A 32 -9.11 -9.66 13.78
CA ASN A 32 -10.35 -8.95 14.05
C ASN A 32 -10.38 -7.59 13.32
N MET A 33 -11.56 -6.97 13.21
CA MET A 33 -11.70 -5.72 12.48
C MET A 33 -10.83 -4.58 13.04
N THR A 34 -10.60 -4.54 14.35
CA THR A 34 -9.70 -3.55 14.97
C THR A 34 -8.28 -3.70 14.45
N GLN A 35 -7.76 -4.93 14.39
CA GLN A 35 -6.43 -5.23 13.85
C GLN A 35 -6.34 -4.88 12.36
N VAL A 36 -7.38 -5.20 11.56
CA VAL A 36 -7.44 -4.82 10.14
C VAL A 36 -7.35 -3.31 9.95
N VAL A 37 -8.13 -2.54 10.72
CA VAL A 37 -8.13 -1.07 10.64
C VAL A 37 -6.78 -0.47 11.04
N ILE A 38 -6.13 -1.02 12.07
CA ILE A 38 -4.78 -0.59 12.48
C ILE A 38 -3.77 -0.84 11.34
N SER A 39 -3.75 -2.04 10.76
CA SER A 39 -2.83 -2.37 9.68
C SER A 39 -3.07 -1.53 8.42
N LEU A 40 -4.33 -1.27 8.06
CA LEU A 40 -4.66 -0.39 6.94
C LEU A 40 -4.25 1.06 7.20
N SER A 41 -4.34 1.54 8.44
CA SER A 41 -3.87 2.89 8.82
C SER A 41 -2.36 3.03 8.65
N GLN A 42 -1.60 1.98 9.01
CA GLN A 42 -0.15 1.94 8.77
C GLN A 42 0.19 1.89 7.28
N ILE A 43 -0.52 1.07 6.49
CA ILE A 43 -0.37 1.03 5.03
C ILE A 43 -0.64 2.40 4.41
N LEU A 44 -1.70 3.09 4.85
CA LEU A 44 -2.03 4.43 4.37
C LEU A 44 -0.92 5.43 4.67
N LEU A 45 -0.41 5.44 5.91
CA LEU A 45 0.69 6.33 6.30
C LEU A 45 1.94 6.08 5.44
N SER A 46 2.36 4.83 5.30
CA SER A 46 3.51 4.47 4.46
C SER A 46 3.28 4.74 2.97
N SER A 47 2.03 4.69 2.48
CA SER A 47 1.70 5.08 1.11
C SER A 47 1.87 6.58 0.87
N ILE A 48 1.52 7.41 1.86
CA ILE A 48 1.70 8.87 1.79
C ILE A 48 3.20 9.22 1.79
N GLU A 49 3.96 8.60 2.69
CA GLU A 49 5.43 8.74 2.76
C GLU A 49 6.06 8.39 1.41
N TRP A 50 5.66 7.27 0.82
CA TRP A 50 6.17 6.82 -0.46
C TRP A 50 5.85 7.82 -1.60
N GLU A 51 4.63 8.34 -1.68
CA GLU A 51 4.28 9.36 -2.68
C GLU A 51 5.11 10.65 -2.50
N ALA A 52 5.38 11.04 -1.24
CA ALA A 52 6.26 12.17 -0.95
C ALA A 52 7.70 11.95 -1.44
N THR A 53 8.25 10.73 -1.32
CA THR A 53 9.60 10.41 -1.86
C THR A 53 9.69 10.52 -3.38
N LEU A 54 8.56 10.39 -4.09
CA LEU A 54 8.52 10.49 -5.55
C LEU A 54 8.46 11.94 -6.04
N ALA A 55 8.39 12.93 -5.15
CA ALA A 55 8.35 14.36 -5.49
C ALA A 55 7.34 14.72 -6.59
N GLY A 56 6.18 14.03 -6.62
CA GLY A 56 5.14 14.27 -7.63
C GLY A 56 5.37 13.59 -8.99
N ASN A 57 6.40 12.75 -9.14
CA ASN A 57 6.69 12.02 -10.39
C ASN A 57 5.89 10.69 -10.52
N SER A 58 4.88 10.49 -9.68
CA SER A 58 3.97 9.33 -9.74
C SER A 58 3.05 9.47 -10.96
N GLN A 59 3.19 8.57 -11.94
CA GLN A 59 2.38 8.58 -13.17
C GLN A 59 0.87 8.39 -12.93
N VAL A 60 0.48 7.97 -11.72
CA VAL A 60 -0.92 7.73 -11.34
C VAL A 60 -1.77 9.01 -11.44
N PHE A 61 -1.18 10.20 -11.26
CA PHE A 61 -1.88 11.49 -11.33
C PHE A 61 -1.47 12.39 -12.51
N SER A 62 -0.52 11.96 -13.37
CA SER A 62 -0.06 12.81 -14.49
C SER A 62 -1.14 13.08 -15.56
N GLY A 63 -2.21 12.28 -15.58
CA GLY A 63 -3.36 12.48 -16.47
C GLY A 63 -4.40 13.51 -15.99
N LEU A 64 -4.36 13.96 -14.72
CA LEU A 64 -5.30 14.97 -14.21
C LEU A 64 -4.85 16.41 -14.53
N VAL A 65 -3.56 16.62 -14.81
CA VAL A 65 -2.99 17.95 -15.07
C VAL A 65 -3.01 18.31 -16.57
N GLN A 66 -3.47 17.40 -17.43
CA GLN A 66 -3.58 17.60 -18.87
C GLN A 66 -5.03 17.88 -19.32
N GLY A 67 -5.79 18.57 -18.45
CA GLY A 67 -7.09 19.16 -18.78
C GLY A 67 -6.90 20.54 -19.43
N ARG A 68 -7.55 20.74 -20.58
CA ARG A 68 -7.58 21.98 -21.37
C ARG A 68 -8.22 23.15 -20.64
#